data_AF-A0A9D5VZ90-F1
#
_entry.id   AF-A0A9D5VZ90-F1
#
_cell.length_a   1.000
_cell.length_b   1.000
_cell.length_c   1.000
_cell.angle_alpha   90.00
_cell.angle_beta   90.00
_cell.angle_gamma   90.00
#
_symmetry.space_group_name_H-M   'P 1'
#
loop_
_entity.id
_entity.type
_entity.pdbx_description
1 polymer ?
#
loop_
_entity_poly.entity_id
_entity_poly.type
_entity_poly.pdbx_seq_one_letter_code
_entity_poly.pdbx_strand_id
1 'polypeptide(L)'
;MKLDDLTVFVVSCAEDTMDECMDALMKQDCEFNIEHIKDVYPMSKAFQDMPDRCKTPYFIQVDADMILEPTAIRQLYETAKKTGFFKVVIYGQLFEEGFGVGGTVRLWKRHLFRFFSFNDCRTVDRNLFKRIKRFGFRLYSIDKVLGVHKPRHSDFSTYLKAKSDVEKWKFLKRPVEQYAIKLYDEIIDDISNRSVQFFGLLTGALTPKHRYIRSKDLSIEKDRFENITKMLGIENILPEIKINMVDNSVRELFSQCYMDFNSSDIEKRRHLVKYIIKIFKNADIKECNPEDMMRFLDM
;
A
#
# COMPACT_ATOMS: atom_id res chain seq x y z
N MET A 1 -4.07 32.83 -0.32
CA MET A 1 -5.25 32.73 0.59
C MET A 1 -4.85 31.86 1.77
N LYS A 2 -5.15 32.26 3.01
CA LYS A 2 -4.80 31.48 4.21
C LYS A 2 -5.99 30.64 4.70
N LEU A 3 -5.74 29.37 5.03
CA LEU A 3 -6.73 28.38 5.45
C LEU A 3 -6.50 27.96 6.91
N ASP A 4 -6.76 28.88 7.85
CA ASP A 4 -6.46 28.67 9.29
C ASP A 4 -7.25 27.52 9.95
N ASP A 5 -8.36 27.08 9.34
CA ASP A 5 -9.19 25.96 9.80
C ASP A 5 -8.84 24.63 9.13
N LEU A 6 -7.67 24.53 8.49
CA LEU A 6 -7.15 23.33 7.83
C LEU A 6 -5.74 22.95 8.31
N THR A 7 -5.52 21.66 8.54
CA THR A 7 -4.20 21.06 8.74
C THR A 7 -3.94 20.01 7.67
N VAL A 8 -2.80 20.06 6.99
CA VAL A 8 -2.35 19.04 6.06
C VAL A 8 -1.36 18.14 6.80
N PHE A 9 -1.71 16.86 6.94
CA PHE A 9 -0.82 15.85 7.48
C PHE A 9 -0.07 15.18 6.35
N VAL A 10 1.26 15.27 6.40
CA VAL A 10 2.14 14.44 5.58
C VAL A 10 2.40 13.16 6.33
N VAL A 11 2.16 12.01 5.71
CA VAL A 11 2.46 10.69 6.27
C VAL A 11 3.64 10.11 5.50
N SER A 12 4.73 9.80 6.21
CA SER A 12 5.92 9.25 5.57
C SER A 12 6.60 8.18 6.42
N CYS A 13 7.26 7.28 5.72
CA CYS A 13 7.97 6.10 6.20
C CYS A 13 9.26 5.90 5.36
N ALA A 14 10.01 6.99 5.17
CA ALA A 14 11.26 7.06 4.40
C ALA A 14 11.13 6.80 2.88
N GLU A 15 10.06 7.30 2.25
CA GLU A 15 9.91 7.31 0.79
C GLU A 15 10.88 8.32 0.14
N ASP A 16 11.48 7.93 -0.99
CA ASP A 16 12.41 8.79 -1.76
C ASP A 16 11.71 10.02 -2.37
N THR A 17 10.38 9.97 -2.49
CA THR A 17 9.53 11.02 -3.07
C THR A 17 9.15 12.13 -2.08
N MET A 18 9.62 12.05 -0.82
CA MET A 18 9.26 13.01 0.23
C MET A 18 9.55 14.47 -0.17
N ASP A 19 10.71 14.73 -0.77
CA ASP A 19 11.11 16.09 -1.17
C ASP A 19 10.19 16.63 -2.27
N GLU A 20 9.87 15.81 -3.29
CA GLU A 20 8.91 16.19 -4.34
C GLU A 20 7.51 16.45 -3.77
N CYS A 21 7.08 15.65 -2.79
CA CYS A 21 5.79 15.82 -2.11
C CYS A 21 5.73 17.17 -1.36
N MET A 22 6.77 17.48 -0.58
CA MET A 22 6.87 18.76 0.14
C MET A 22 6.93 19.94 -0.81
N ASP A 23 7.70 19.86 -1.89
CA ASP A 23 7.74 20.87 -2.94
C ASP A 23 6.37 21.14 -3.56
N ALA A 24 5.59 20.08 -3.83
CA ALA A 24 4.23 20.21 -4.36
C ALA A 24 3.26 20.87 -3.36
N LEU A 25 3.46 20.65 -2.05
CA LEU A 25 2.71 21.32 -0.99
C LEU A 25 3.10 22.80 -0.85
N MET A 26 4.38 23.13 -0.97
CA MET A 26 4.86 24.51 -0.92
C MET A 26 4.45 25.33 -2.15
N LYS A 27 4.16 24.67 -3.28
CA LYS A 27 3.68 25.29 -4.53
C LYS A 27 2.16 25.46 -4.59
N GLN A 28 1.43 25.14 -3.53
CA GLN A 28 -0.02 25.34 -3.50
C GLN A 28 -0.39 26.84 -3.57
N ASP A 29 -1.53 27.16 -4.17
CA ASP A 29 -2.06 28.52 -4.29
C ASP A 29 -2.68 29.09 -2.99
N CYS A 30 -2.48 28.39 -1.88
CA CYS A 30 -2.98 28.73 -0.55
C CYS A 30 -2.00 28.31 0.54
N GLU A 31 -2.14 28.94 1.71
CA GLU A 31 -1.37 28.67 2.91
C GLU A 31 -2.21 27.89 3.90
N PHE A 32 -1.59 26.94 4.60
CA PHE A 32 -2.22 26.06 5.59
C PHE A 32 -1.16 25.55 6.57
N ASN A 33 -1.61 24.97 7.68
CA ASN A 33 -0.71 24.34 8.63
C ASN A 33 -0.29 22.96 8.10
N ILE A 34 1.00 22.64 8.17
CA ILE A 34 1.53 21.30 7.84
C ILE A 34 1.99 20.63 9.13
N GLU A 35 1.57 19.39 9.34
CA GLU A 35 2.08 18.52 10.39
C GLU A 35 2.61 17.22 9.77
N HIS A 36 3.68 16.66 10.35
CA HIS A 36 4.31 15.45 9.84
C HIS A 36 4.07 14.26 10.78
N ILE A 37 3.47 13.20 10.24
CA ILE A 37 3.40 11.87 10.85
C ILE A 37 4.54 11.04 10.24
N LYS A 38 5.71 11.10 10.89
CA LYS A 38 6.94 10.48 10.42
C LYS A 38 7.22 9.17 11.16
N ASP A 39 7.51 8.11 10.41
CA ASP A 39 7.96 6.81 10.92
C ASP A 39 7.03 6.19 11.98
N VAL A 40 5.71 6.35 11.77
CA VAL A 40 4.69 5.78 12.65
C VAL A 40 4.15 4.48 12.05
N TYR A 41 4.31 3.40 12.80
CA TYR A 41 3.86 2.06 12.40
C TYR A 41 2.94 1.42 13.46
N PRO A 42 1.99 0.58 13.05
CA PRO A 42 1.59 0.28 11.67
C PRO A 42 0.73 1.41 11.06
N MET A 43 0.35 1.30 9.78
CA MET A 43 -0.43 2.30 9.05
C MET A 43 -1.69 2.77 9.79
N SER A 44 -2.40 1.88 10.51
CA SER A 44 -3.56 2.30 11.29
C SER A 44 -3.23 3.29 12.40
N LYS A 45 -2.04 3.17 13.00
CA LYS A 45 -1.55 4.09 14.03
C LYS A 45 -1.19 5.43 13.41
N ALA A 46 -0.46 5.43 12.29
CA ALA A 46 -0.17 6.66 11.54
C ALA A 46 -1.45 7.41 11.16
N PHE A 47 -2.48 6.67 10.72
CA PHE A 47 -3.77 7.26 10.35
C PHE A 47 -4.55 7.77 11.55
N GLN A 48 -4.44 7.12 12.71
CA GLN A 48 -5.08 7.56 13.95
C GLN A 48 -4.39 8.80 14.56
N ASP A 49 -3.07 8.94 14.39
CA ASP A 49 -2.33 10.10 14.88
C ASP A 49 -2.81 11.41 14.22
N MET A 50 -3.26 11.38 12.96
CA MET A 50 -3.79 12.55 12.26
C MET A 50 -4.97 13.22 13.01
N PRO A 51 -6.13 12.56 13.24
CA PRO A 51 -7.25 13.17 13.95
C PRO A 51 -6.96 13.45 15.45
N ASP A 52 -6.05 12.69 16.07
CA ASP A 52 -5.67 12.87 17.48
C ASP A 52 -4.85 14.17 17.68
N ARG A 53 -3.92 14.44 16.76
CA ARG A 53 -3.07 15.63 16.77
C ARG A 53 -3.79 16.86 16.22
N CYS A 54 -4.57 16.68 15.15
CA CYS A 54 -5.29 17.76 14.47
C CYS A 54 -6.03 18.66 15.45
N LYS A 55 -5.85 19.98 15.34
CA LYS A 55 -6.60 20.97 16.13
C LYS A 55 -7.67 21.71 15.31
N THR A 56 -7.55 21.66 14.00
CA THR A 56 -8.46 22.34 13.07
C THR A 56 -9.74 21.53 12.77
N PRO A 57 -10.82 22.16 12.29
CA PRO A 57 -12.04 21.47 11.85
C PRO A 57 -11.86 20.52 10.68
N TYR A 58 -10.89 20.79 9.80
CA TYR A 58 -10.58 19.98 8.63
C TYR A 58 -9.13 19.51 8.66
N PHE A 59 -8.87 18.33 8.11
CA PHE A 59 -7.52 17.92 7.79
C PHE A 59 -7.43 17.15 6.47
N ILE A 60 -6.28 17.23 5.80
CA ILE A 60 -5.99 16.45 4.60
C ILE A 60 -4.89 15.44 4.94
N GLN A 61 -5.03 14.23 4.44
CA GLN A 61 -3.96 13.23 4.43
C GLN A 61 -3.23 13.30 3.08
N VAL A 62 -1.91 13.45 3.12
CA VAL A 62 -1.02 13.39 1.96
C VAL A 62 0.06 12.36 2.28
N ASP A 63 0.09 11.26 1.54
CA ASP A 63 1.19 10.28 1.66
C ASP A 63 2.42 10.86 0.93
N ALA A 64 3.63 10.55 1.39
CA ALA A 64 4.87 11.10 0.85
C ALA A 64 5.15 10.72 -0.62
N ASP A 65 4.34 9.84 -1.21
CA ASP A 65 4.36 9.47 -2.62
C ASP A 65 3.27 10.18 -3.47
N MET A 66 2.61 11.21 -2.91
CA MET A 66 1.62 12.03 -3.62
C MET A 66 2.19 13.38 -4.04
N ILE A 67 2.16 13.65 -5.34
CA ILE A 67 2.57 14.93 -5.94
C ILE A 67 1.31 15.67 -6.39
N LEU A 68 0.87 16.65 -5.59
CA LEU A 68 -0.42 17.32 -5.78
C LEU A 68 -0.32 18.50 -6.78
N GLU A 69 -1.40 18.70 -7.54
CA GLU A 69 -1.57 19.88 -8.39
C GLU A 69 -1.62 21.16 -7.54
N PRO A 70 -1.14 22.32 -8.03
CA PRO A 70 -1.05 23.58 -7.26
C PRO A 70 -2.37 24.10 -6.64
N THR A 71 -3.51 23.58 -7.08
CA THR A 71 -4.84 24.01 -6.60
C THR A 71 -5.57 22.93 -5.81
N ALA A 72 -4.94 21.77 -5.58
CA ALA A 72 -5.57 20.58 -5.01
C ALA A 72 -6.12 20.84 -3.61
N ILE A 73 -5.32 21.45 -2.73
CA ILE A 73 -5.68 21.70 -1.34
C ILE A 73 -6.88 22.65 -1.26
N ARG A 74 -6.83 23.77 -2.00
CA ARG A 74 -7.93 24.73 -2.08
C ARG A 74 -9.22 24.09 -2.60
N GLN A 75 -9.14 23.29 -3.66
CA GLN A 75 -10.32 22.63 -4.24
C GLN A 75 -10.99 21.65 -3.26
N LEU A 76 -10.20 20.84 -2.54
CA LEU A 76 -10.73 19.96 -1.49
C LEU A 76 -11.40 20.78 -0.38
N TYR A 77 -10.72 21.82 0.09
CA TYR A 77 -11.17 22.68 1.17
C TYR A 77 -12.48 23.40 0.84
N GLU A 78 -12.54 24.13 -0.28
CA GLU A 78 -13.73 24.87 -0.70
C GLU A 78 -14.93 23.93 -0.89
N THR A 79 -14.69 22.73 -1.43
CA THR A 79 -15.72 21.69 -1.53
C THR A 79 -16.20 21.24 -0.16
N ALA A 80 -15.29 21.01 0.78
CA ALA A 80 -15.65 20.62 2.14
C ALA A 80 -16.53 21.66 2.85
N LYS A 81 -16.26 22.96 2.62
CA LYS A 81 -17.09 24.06 3.15
C LYS A 81 -18.50 24.10 2.53
N LYS A 82 -18.63 23.77 1.24
CA LYS A 82 -19.91 23.74 0.50
C LYS A 82 -20.74 22.47 0.79
N THR A 83 -20.15 21.44 1.39
CA THR A 83 -20.84 20.19 1.66
C THR A 83 -21.44 20.16 3.07
N GLY A 84 -22.63 19.56 3.21
CA GLY A 84 -23.32 19.42 4.49
C GLY A 84 -22.64 18.51 5.51
N PHE A 85 -23.20 18.46 6.72
CA PHE A 85 -22.68 17.71 7.87
C PHE A 85 -22.37 16.23 7.56
N PHE A 86 -23.28 15.54 6.88
CA PHE A 86 -23.14 14.10 6.59
C PHE A 86 -22.07 13.76 5.53
N LYS A 87 -21.58 14.73 4.75
CA LYS A 87 -20.48 14.52 3.80
C LYS A 87 -19.17 14.79 4.52
N VAL A 88 -18.60 13.75 5.13
CA VAL A 88 -17.49 13.85 6.10
C VAL A 88 -16.12 13.61 5.50
N VAL A 89 -16.06 13.05 4.30
CA VAL A 89 -14.82 12.86 3.54
C VAL A 89 -15.02 13.41 2.15
N ILE A 90 -14.14 14.31 1.74
CA ILE A 90 -14.09 14.89 0.41
C ILE A 90 -12.82 14.36 -0.25
N TYR A 91 -12.90 13.88 -1.48
CA TYR A 91 -11.74 13.32 -2.15
C TYR A 91 -11.68 13.69 -3.62
N GLY A 92 -10.45 13.84 -4.10
CA GLY A 92 -10.11 13.92 -5.51
C GLY A 92 -9.33 12.68 -5.93
N GLN A 93 -9.28 12.44 -7.23
CA GLN A 93 -8.53 11.33 -7.80
C GLN A 93 -7.05 11.69 -7.94
N LEU A 94 -6.20 10.67 -8.01
CA LEU A 94 -4.79 10.79 -8.37
C LEU A 94 -4.53 9.85 -9.54
N PHE A 95 -3.68 10.31 -10.46
CA PHE A 95 -3.18 9.49 -11.56
C PHE A 95 -2.02 8.64 -11.05
N GLU A 96 -2.03 7.35 -11.37
CA GLU A 96 -0.93 6.42 -11.11
C GLU A 96 -0.38 5.94 -12.46
N GLU A 97 0.91 6.17 -12.70
CA GLU A 97 1.56 5.77 -13.95
C GLU A 97 1.46 4.24 -14.15
N GLY A 98 1.05 3.83 -15.36
CA GLY A 98 0.78 2.43 -15.70
C GLY A 98 -0.60 1.89 -15.24
N PHE A 99 -1.32 2.59 -14.37
CA PHE A 99 -2.64 2.15 -13.86
C PHE A 99 -3.79 3.12 -14.18
N GLY A 100 -3.46 4.36 -14.55
CA GLY A 100 -4.44 5.39 -14.83
C GLY A 100 -4.99 6.02 -13.56
N VAL A 101 -6.26 6.40 -13.56
CA VAL A 101 -6.91 7.07 -12.43
C VAL A 101 -7.32 6.04 -11.38
N GLY A 102 -6.68 6.05 -10.21
CA GLY A 102 -6.92 5.04 -9.17
C GLY A 102 -6.55 5.41 -7.74
N GLY A 103 -5.58 6.31 -7.55
CA GLY A 103 -5.26 6.88 -6.24
C GLY A 103 -6.27 7.96 -5.82
N THR A 104 -6.27 8.35 -4.55
CA THR A 104 -7.10 9.48 -4.10
C THR A 104 -6.43 10.25 -2.97
N VAL A 105 -6.48 11.58 -3.04
CA VAL A 105 -6.16 12.47 -1.91
C VAL A 105 -7.47 12.85 -1.19
N ARG A 106 -7.43 12.92 0.15
CA ARG A 106 -8.66 13.05 0.97
C ARG A 106 -8.57 14.14 2.01
N LEU A 107 -9.65 14.92 2.09
CA LEU A 107 -9.96 15.83 3.19
C LEU A 107 -11.00 15.18 4.10
N TRP A 108 -10.73 15.22 5.39
CA TRP A 108 -11.59 14.72 6.46
C TRP A 108 -12.17 15.87 7.29
N LYS A 109 -13.47 15.79 7.61
CA LYS A 109 -14.07 16.65 8.64
C LYS A 109 -13.79 16.04 10.00
N ARG A 110 -13.01 16.73 10.84
CA ARG A 110 -12.49 16.20 12.11
C ARG A 110 -13.58 15.71 13.07
N HIS A 111 -14.75 16.34 13.07
CA HIS A 111 -15.87 15.95 13.95
C HIS A 111 -16.31 14.48 13.79
N LEU A 112 -16.03 13.85 12.64
CA LEU A 112 -16.22 12.41 12.44
C LEU A 112 -15.50 11.59 13.52
N PHE A 113 -14.29 11.99 13.88
CA PHE A 113 -13.42 11.25 14.79
C PHE A 113 -13.77 11.43 16.28
N ARG A 114 -14.84 12.17 16.59
CA ARG A 114 -15.44 12.15 17.93
C ARG A 114 -16.17 10.84 18.23
N PHE A 115 -16.54 10.10 17.18
CA PHE A 115 -17.36 8.88 17.28
C PHE A 115 -16.69 7.67 16.65
N PHE A 116 -15.66 7.88 15.83
CA PHE A 116 -14.99 6.83 15.09
C PHE A 116 -13.48 6.95 15.23
N SER A 117 -12.81 5.81 15.17
CA SER A 117 -11.36 5.65 15.11
C SER A 117 -11.01 4.71 13.97
N PHE A 118 -9.79 4.83 13.48
CA PHE A 118 -9.23 3.85 12.57
C PHE A 118 -8.94 2.55 13.32
N ASN A 119 -9.31 1.42 12.72
CA ASN A 119 -9.01 0.10 13.27
C ASN A 119 -7.76 -0.46 12.61
N ASP A 120 -6.97 -1.22 13.39
CA ASP A 120 -5.89 -2.03 12.85
C ASP A 120 -6.45 -3.13 11.94
N CYS A 121 -6.46 -2.85 10.63
CA CYS A 121 -6.85 -3.80 9.61
C CYS A 121 -6.23 -3.44 8.25
N ARG A 122 -6.14 -4.42 7.35
CA ARG A 122 -5.46 -4.25 6.04
C ARG A 122 -5.99 -3.13 5.16
N THR A 123 -7.27 -2.79 5.28
CA THR A 123 -7.90 -1.73 4.50
C THR A 123 -8.53 -0.70 5.45
N VAL A 124 -7.65 -0.01 6.18
CA VAL A 124 -7.96 0.96 7.24
C VAL A 124 -9.10 1.91 6.85
N ASP A 125 -8.95 2.63 5.72
CA ASP A 125 -9.98 3.55 5.22
C ASP A 125 -11.30 2.86 4.89
N ARG A 126 -11.24 1.71 4.21
CA ARG A 126 -12.45 0.97 3.79
C ARG A 126 -13.22 0.44 5.00
N ASN A 127 -12.52 0.06 6.07
CA ASN A 127 -13.14 -0.32 7.33
C ASN A 127 -13.91 0.85 7.93
N LEU A 128 -13.27 2.03 8.03
CA LEU A 128 -13.91 3.24 8.51
C LEU A 128 -15.12 3.61 7.66
N PHE A 129 -15.00 3.62 6.33
CA PHE A 129 -16.09 3.93 5.40
C PHE A 129 -17.30 2.99 5.58
N LYS A 130 -17.06 1.69 5.73
CA LYS A 130 -18.13 0.72 5.99
C LYS A 130 -18.87 1.02 7.30
N ARG A 131 -18.14 1.44 8.34
CA ARG A 131 -18.71 1.77 9.65
C ARG A 131 -19.52 3.06 9.61
N ILE A 132 -18.94 4.15 9.10
CA ILE A 132 -19.60 5.47 9.08
C ILE A 132 -20.83 5.47 8.16
N LYS A 133 -20.82 4.69 7.08
CA LYS A 133 -21.96 4.55 6.16
C LYS A 133 -23.23 4.04 6.87
N ARG A 134 -23.09 3.19 7.90
CA ARG A 134 -24.22 2.69 8.69
C ARG A 134 -24.93 3.80 9.49
N PHE A 135 -24.26 4.93 9.70
CA PHE A 135 -24.79 6.10 10.40
C PHE A 135 -25.17 7.24 9.44
N GLY A 136 -25.30 6.95 8.15
CA GLY A 136 -25.72 7.93 7.14
C GLY A 136 -24.61 8.87 6.65
N PHE A 137 -23.40 8.77 7.18
CA PHE A 137 -22.25 9.51 6.68
C PHE A 137 -21.84 9.04 5.27
N ARG A 138 -21.40 9.99 4.44
CA ARG A 138 -21.07 9.77 3.03
C ARG A 138 -19.74 10.40 2.66
N LEU A 139 -19.14 9.85 1.62
CA LEU A 139 -18.00 10.43 0.92
C LEU A 139 -18.51 11.31 -0.22
N TYR A 140 -17.72 12.30 -0.63
CA TYR A 140 -18.03 13.18 -1.75
C TYR A 140 -16.81 13.30 -2.68
N SER A 141 -16.98 12.94 -3.95
CA SER A 141 -15.96 13.09 -4.99
C SER A 141 -16.04 14.48 -5.61
N ILE A 142 -14.90 15.10 -5.88
CA ILE A 142 -14.83 16.34 -6.67
C ILE A 142 -14.73 16.11 -8.19
N ASP A 143 -14.73 14.84 -8.63
CA ASP A 143 -14.63 14.43 -10.05
C ASP A 143 -13.50 15.11 -10.83
N LYS A 144 -12.32 15.19 -10.19
CA LYS A 144 -11.10 15.75 -10.77
C LYS A 144 -9.89 14.93 -10.34
N VAL A 145 -8.90 14.88 -11.23
CA VAL A 145 -7.54 14.45 -10.89
C VAL A 145 -6.83 15.64 -10.24
N LEU A 146 -6.28 15.42 -9.04
CA LEU A 146 -5.64 16.45 -8.20
C LEU A 146 -4.14 16.24 -8.05
N GLY A 147 -3.54 15.35 -8.83
CA GLY A 147 -2.13 15.07 -8.76
C GLY A 147 -1.80 13.66 -9.21
N VAL A 148 -0.57 13.27 -8.90
CA VAL A 148 0.02 11.98 -9.24
C VAL A 148 0.34 11.21 -7.97
N HIS A 149 0.11 9.89 -8.00
CA HIS A 149 0.54 8.95 -6.97
C HIS A 149 1.70 8.12 -7.54
N LYS A 150 2.87 8.18 -6.89
CA LYS A 150 4.13 7.52 -7.29
C LYS A 150 4.52 6.39 -6.30
N PRO A 151 3.74 5.31 -6.15
CA PRO A 151 3.98 4.29 -5.13
C PRO A 151 5.19 3.37 -5.41
N ARG A 152 5.89 3.54 -6.54
CA ARG A 152 7.01 2.71 -7.01
C ARG A 152 8.20 3.60 -7.34
N HIS A 153 9.02 3.87 -6.35
CA HIS A 153 10.21 4.72 -6.46
C HIS A 153 11.52 3.97 -6.21
N SER A 154 11.43 2.69 -5.85
CA SER A 154 12.55 1.82 -5.50
C SER A 154 12.17 0.34 -5.69
N ASP A 155 13.14 -0.55 -5.62
CA ASP A 155 12.88 -2.00 -5.67
C ASP A 155 12.00 -2.44 -4.49
N PHE A 156 12.30 -1.95 -3.29
CA PHE A 156 11.50 -2.28 -2.11
C PHE A 156 10.05 -1.81 -2.25
N SER A 157 9.81 -0.57 -2.70
CA SER A 157 8.44 -0.07 -2.90
C SER A 157 7.70 -0.82 -4.01
N THR A 158 8.40 -1.21 -5.07
CA THR A 158 7.88 -2.05 -6.16
C THR A 158 7.47 -3.45 -5.67
N TYR A 159 8.35 -4.12 -4.93
CA TYR A 159 8.09 -5.40 -4.25
C TYR A 159 6.87 -5.28 -3.33
N LEU A 160 6.90 -4.28 -2.47
CA LEU A 160 5.91 -4.08 -1.43
C LEU A 160 4.54 -3.74 -1.99
N LYS A 161 4.46 -2.99 -3.09
CA LYS A 161 3.21 -2.68 -3.77
C LYS A 161 2.55 -3.95 -4.31
N ALA A 162 3.29 -4.77 -5.03
CA ALA A 162 2.79 -6.05 -5.54
C ALA A 162 2.34 -6.98 -4.40
N LYS A 163 3.16 -7.12 -3.36
CA LYS A 163 2.84 -7.89 -2.15
C LYS A 163 1.58 -7.39 -1.45
N SER A 164 1.51 -6.09 -1.19
CA SER A 164 0.40 -5.45 -0.47
C SER A 164 -0.91 -5.55 -1.23
N ASP A 165 -0.87 -5.48 -2.56
CA ASP A 165 -2.07 -5.69 -3.37
C ASP A 165 -2.56 -7.13 -3.20
N VAL A 166 -1.71 -8.14 -3.38
CA VAL A 166 -2.09 -9.55 -3.16
C VAL A 166 -2.72 -9.77 -1.78
N GLU A 167 -2.09 -9.26 -0.72
CA GLU A 167 -2.62 -9.32 0.65
C GLU A 167 -3.97 -8.62 0.81
N LYS A 168 -4.13 -7.44 0.19
CA LYS A 168 -5.39 -6.68 0.20
C LYS A 168 -6.51 -7.45 -0.48
N TRP A 169 -6.26 -8.02 -1.65
CA TRP A 169 -7.26 -8.82 -2.38
C TRP A 169 -7.62 -10.10 -1.62
N LYS A 170 -6.63 -10.75 -1.00
CA LYS A 170 -6.80 -11.91 -0.10
C LYS A 170 -7.62 -11.56 1.13
N PHE A 171 -7.32 -10.45 1.81
CA PHE A 171 -8.10 -9.93 2.95
C PHE A 171 -9.58 -9.69 2.57
N LEU A 172 -9.81 -9.17 1.36
CA LEU A 172 -11.15 -8.91 0.83
C LEU A 172 -11.84 -10.18 0.30
N LYS A 173 -11.18 -11.35 0.38
CA LYS A 173 -11.65 -12.64 -0.13
C LYS A 173 -12.10 -12.57 -1.58
N ARG A 174 -11.31 -11.86 -2.40
CA ARG A 174 -11.60 -11.75 -3.83
C ARG A 174 -11.09 -12.97 -4.58
N PRO A 175 -11.82 -13.47 -5.60
CA PRO A 175 -11.33 -14.53 -6.47
C PRO A 175 -9.98 -14.16 -7.07
N VAL A 176 -9.11 -15.15 -7.23
CA VAL A 176 -7.74 -14.95 -7.71
C VAL A 176 -7.71 -14.43 -9.15
N GLU A 177 -8.70 -14.82 -9.97
CA GLU A 177 -8.85 -14.47 -11.38
C GLU A 177 -9.14 -12.97 -11.57
N GLN A 178 -9.73 -12.32 -10.57
CA GLN A 178 -10.15 -10.92 -10.69
C GLN A 178 -8.96 -9.96 -10.76
N TYR A 179 -7.81 -10.32 -10.17
CA TYR A 179 -6.64 -9.45 -10.11
C TYR A 179 -5.33 -10.23 -10.06
N ALA A 180 -5.19 -11.15 -9.10
CA ALA A 180 -3.91 -11.78 -8.80
C ALA A 180 -3.36 -12.61 -9.96
N ILE A 181 -4.19 -13.39 -10.65
CA ILE A 181 -3.78 -14.12 -11.86
C ILE A 181 -3.52 -13.17 -13.03
N LYS A 182 -4.37 -12.15 -13.25
CA LYS A 182 -4.14 -11.19 -14.32
C LYS A 182 -2.79 -10.48 -14.15
N LEU A 183 -2.49 -10.04 -12.93
CA LEU A 183 -1.22 -9.42 -12.58
C LEU A 183 -0.06 -10.42 -12.74
N TYR A 184 -0.24 -11.69 -12.35
CA TYR A 184 0.75 -12.74 -12.60
C TYR A 184 1.07 -12.82 -14.09
N ASP A 185 0.05 -13.00 -14.94
CA ASP A 185 0.21 -13.18 -16.38
C ASP A 185 0.87 -11.94 -17.03
N GLU A 186 0.44 -10.73 -16.67
CA GLU A 186 1.07 -9.47 -17.12
C GLU A 186 2.54 -9.32 -16.67
N ILE A 187 2.92 -9.88 -15.52
CA ILE A 187 4.31 -9.88 -15.04
C ILE A 187 5.14 -10.89 -15.82
N ILE A 188 4.59 -12.07 -16.15
CA ILE A 188 5.30 -13.09 -16.91
C ILE A 188 5.64 -12.60 -18.31
N ASP A 189 4.73 -11.88 -18.96
CA ASP A 189 4.92 -11.31 -20.30
C ASP A 189 6.13 -10.36 -20.38
N ASP A 190 6.53 -9.77 -19.25
CA ASP A 190 7.65 -8.82 -19.15
C ASP A 190 8.53 -9.10 -17.91
N ILE A 191 8.80 -10.37 -17.64
CA ILE A 191 9.43 -10.80 -16.38
C ILE A 191 10.83 -10.22 -16.18
N SER A 192 11.56 -9.95 -17.27
CA SER A 192 12.89 -9.32 -17.21
C SER A 192 12.87 -7.94 -16.55
N ASN A 193 11.79 -7.17 -16.77
CA ASN A 193 11.64 -5.83 -16.20
C ASN A 193 10.75 -5.82 -14.93
N ARG A 194 10.10 -6.94 -14.61
CA ARG A 194 9.11 -7.05 -13.51
C ARG A 194 9.46 -8.10 -12.47
N SER A 195 10.72 -8.57 -12.43
CA SER A 195 11.21 -9.58 -11.47
C SER A 195 10.93 -9.22 -10.00
N VAL A 196 11.10 -7.94 -9.64
CA VAL A 196 10.81 -7.41 -8.30
C VAL A 196 9.32 -7.50 -7.96
N GLN A 197 8.47 -7.15 -8.92
CA GLN A 197 7.01 -7.26 -8.77
C GLN A 197 6.60 -8.72 -8.65
N PHE A 198 7.24 -9.61 -9.41
CA PHE A 198 6.99 -11.05 -9.34
C PHE A 198 7.32 -11.60 -7.96
N PHE A 199 8.48 -11.22 -7.40
CA PHE A 199 8.88 -11.59 -6.06
C PHE A 199 7.88 -11.11 -5.00
N GLY A 200 7.42 -9.87 -5.10
CA GLY A 200 6.37 -9.32 -4.24
C GLY A 200 5.04 -10.08 -4.35
N LEU A 201 4.64 -10.42 -5.57
CA LEU A 201 3.42 -11.17 -5.85
C LEU A 201 3.45 -12.56 -5.20
N LEU A 202 4.52 -13.33 -5.39
CA LEU A 202 4.64 -14.68 -4.82
C LEU A 202 4.71 -14.65 -3.29
N THR A 203 5.48 -13.74 -2.71
CA THR A 203 5.57 -13.59 -1.24
C THR A 203 4.28 -13.07 -0.62
N GLY A 204 3.48 -12.28 -1.35
CA GLY A 204 2.14 -11.86 -0.94
C GLY A 204 1.18 -13.03 -0.76
N ALA A 205 1.21 -14.02 -1.67
CA ALA A 205 0.38 -15.22 -1.55
C ALA A 205 0.73 -16.07 -0.32
N LEU A 206 2.01 -16.05 0.07
CA LEU A 206 2.55 -16.75 1.24
C LEU A 206 2.28 -16.08 2.58
N THR A 207 1.76 -14.85 2.58
CA THR A 207 1.57 -14.09 3.83
C THR A 207 0.53 -14.80 4.72
N PRO A 208 0.85 -15.03 6.01
CA PRO A 208 -0.05 -15.74 6.91
C PRO A 208 -1.26 -14.87 7.30
N LYS A 209 -2.39 -15.51 7.61
CA LYS A 209 -3.65 -14.84 7.99
C LYS A 209 -3.49 -13.78 9.07
N HIS A 210 -2.77 -14.09 10.15
CA HIS A 210 -2.62 -13.16 11.27
C HIS A 210 -1.89 -11.86 10.88
N ARG A 211 -1.15 -11.84 9.77
CA ARG A 211 -0.46 -10.65 9.22
C ARG A 211 -1.34 -9.89 8.24
N TYR A 212 -1.88 -10.56 7.22
CA TYR A 212 -2.63 -9.84 6.19
C TYR A 212 -3.98 -9.31 6.68
N ILE A 213 -4.48 -9.73 7.85
CA ILE A 213 -5.68 -9.12 8.46
C ILE A 213 -5.39 -7.78 9.14
N ARG A 214 -4.14 -7.52 9.54
CA ARG A 214 -3.70 -6.28 10.20
C ARG A 214 -3.32 -5.23 9.17
N SER A 215 -3.22 -3.98 9.63
CA SER A 215 -2.74 -2.88 8.79
C SER A 215 -1.27 -3.07 8.41
N LYS A 216 -0.87 -2.45 7.30
CA LYS A 216 0.49 -2.56 6.76
C LYS A 216 1.48 -1.96 7.76
N ASP A 217 2.57 -2.67 8.03
CA ASP A 217 3.67 -2.21 8.88
C ASP A 217 4.95 -2.19 8.04
N LEU A 218 5.41 -1.01 7.62
CA LEU A 218 6.56 -0.93 6.71
C LEU A 218 7.85 -1.40 7.38
N SER A 219 8.02 -1.14 8.67
CA SER A 219 9.23 -1.50 9.40
C SER A 219 9.45 -3.01 9.35
N ILE A 220 8.41 -3.78 9.66
CA ILE A 220 8.45 -5.23 9.62
C ILE A 220 8.61 -5.73 8.18
N GLU A 221 7.91 -5.14 7.20
CA GLU A 221 8.05 -5.57 5.80
C GLU A 221 9.43 -5.27 5.22
N LYS A 222 10.10 -4.20 5.66
CA LYS A 222 11.46 -3.87 5.28
C LYS A 222 12.45 -4.87 5.85
N ASP A 223 12.38 -5.15 7.15
CA ASP A 223 13.23 -6.16 7.80
C ASP A 223 13.06 -7.54 7.14
N ARG A 224 11.84 -7.92 6.78
CA ARG A 224 11.57 -9.18 6.07
C ARG A 224 12.18 -9.19 4.68
N PHE A 225 12.00 -8.13 3.91
CA PHE A 225 12.56 -8.01 2.58
C PHE A 225 14.08 -8.11 2.61
N GLU A 226 14.74 -7.39 3.52
CA GLU A 226 16.20 -7.45 3.72
C GLU A 226 16.67 -8.85 4.13
N ASN A 227 16.01 -9.49 5.10
CA ASN A 227 16.39 -10.83 5.54
C ASN A 227 16.23 -11.89 4.43
N ILE A 228 15.14 -11.84 3.67
CA ILE A 228 14.89 -12.81 2.60
C ILE A 228 15.85 -12.57 1.42
N THR A 229 16.06 -11.31 1.00
CA THR A 229 16.99 -11.00 -0.10
C THR A 229 18.43 -11.35 0.27
N LYS A 230 18.83 -11.12 1.52
CA LYS A 230 20.10 -11.60 2.07
C LYS A 230 20.24 -13.11 2.04
N MET A 231 19.22 -13.84 2.50
CA MET A 231 19.20 -15.30 2.47
C MET A 231 19.34 -15.86 1.04
N LEU A 232 18.76 -15.16 0.06
CA LEU A 232 18.82 -15.53 -1.36
C LEU A 232 20.12 -15.07 -2.05
N GLY A 233 20.95 -14.25 -1.40
CA GLY A 233 22.20 -13.70 -1.96
C GLY A 233 22.00 -12.65 -3.05
N ILE A 234 20.91 -11.88 -2.95
CA ILE A 234 20.43 -10.92 -3.97
C ILE A 234 20.24 -9.53 -3.39
N GLU A 235 20.99 -9.20 -2.35
CA GLU A 235 21.00 -7.87 -1.73
C GLU A 235 21.32 -6.83 -2.82
N ASN A 236 20.45 -5.84 -2.99
CA ASN A 236 20.61 -4.73 -3.94
C ASN A 236 20.62 -5.10 -5.44
N ILE A 237 20.52 -6.39 -5.80
CA ILE A 237 20.47 -6.86 -7.19
C ILE A 237 19.56 -8.08 -7.25
N LEU A 238 18.30 -7.89 -7.65
CA LEU A 238 17.44 -9.02 -7.99
C LEU A 238 17.94 -9.65 -9.31
N PRO A 239 18.15 -10.97 -9.35
CA PRO A 239 18.75 -11.63 -10.50
C PRO A 239 17.79 -11.61 -11.69
N GLU A 240 18.37 -11.60 -12.89
CA GLU A 240 17.62 -11.73 -14.13
C GLU A 240 16.93 -13.11 -14.15
N ILE A 241 15.60 -13.12 -14.04
CA ILE A 241 14.82 -14.35 -14.03
C ILE A 241 14.70 -14.87 -15.46
N LYS A 242 15.15 -16.10 -15.69
CA LYS A 242 14.91 -16.78 -16.97
C LYS A 242 13.48 -17.33 -17.01
N ILE A 243 12.74 -17.01 -18.07
CA ILE A 243 11.33 -17.42 -18.24
C ILE A 243 11.13 -18.94 -18.16
N ASN A 244 12.12 -19.74 -18.56
CA ASN A 244 12.07 -21.20 -18.50
C ASN A 244 12.05 -21.77 -17.07
N MET A 245 12.32 -20.95 -16.05
CA MET A 245 12.22 -21.33 -14.64
C MET A 245 10.80 -21.18 -14.09
N VAL A 246 9.92 -20.50 -14.83
CA VAL A 246 8.54 -20.22 -14.43
C VAL A 246 7.59 -21.01 -15.32
N ASP A 247 7.18 -22.18 -14.83
CA ASP A 247 6.22 -23.05 -15.51
C ASP A 247 4.79 -22.90 -14.97
N ASN A 248 3.83 -23.59 -15.58
CA ASN A 248 2.43 -23.58 -15.16
C ASN A 248 2.21 -24.05 -13.72
N SER A 249 3.11 -24.87 -13.17
CA SER A 249 3.02 -25.36 -11.78
C SER A 249 3.24 -24.22 -10.79
N VAL A 250 4.11 -23.25 -11.10
CA VAL A 250 4.31 -22.05 -10.27
C VAL A 250 3.02 -21.24 -10.20
N ARG A 251 2.36 -21.03 -11.35
CA ARG A 251 1.10 -20.30 -11.46
C ARG A 251 -0.03 -20.98 -10.69
N GLU A 252 -0.15 -22.30 -10.85
CA GLU A 252 -1.15 -23.10 -10.13
C GLU A 252 -0.92 -23.04 -8.61
N LEU A 253 0.32 -23.23 -8.18
CA LEU A 253 0.68 -23.22 -6.77
C LEU A 253 0.51 -21.84 -6.12
N PHE A 254 0.85 -20.77 -6.85
CA PHE A 254 0.54 -19.39 -6.47
C PHE A 254 -0.96 -19.21 -6.24
N SER A 255 -1.79 -19.66 -7.19
CA SER A 255 -3.25 -19.60 -7.10
C SER A 255 -3.78 -20.33 -5.86
N GLN A 256 -3.29 -21.54 -5.62
CA GLN A 256 -3.68 -22.35 -4.46
C GLN A 256 -3.28 -21.67 -3.14
N CYS A 257 -2.06 -21.12 -3.04
CA CYS A 257 -1.60 -20.41 -1.84
C CYS A 257 -2.37 -19.09 -1.60
N TYR A 258 -2.73 -18.38 -2.67
CA TYR A 258 -3.56 -17.20 -2.59
C TYR A 258 -4.94 -17.52 -2.02
N MET A 259 -5.58 -18.57 -2.53
CA MET A 259 -6.93 -18.99 -2.14
C MET A 259 -6.99 -19.64 -0.74
N ASP A 260 -5.85 -20.03 -0.17
CA ASP A 260 -5.77 -20.45 1.24
C ASP A 260 -5.83 -19.25 2.19
N PHE A 261 -7.06 -18.79 2.46
CA PHE A 261 -7.37 -17.70 3.40
C PHE A 261 -7.17 -18.05 4.88
N ASN A 262 -6.81 -19.29 5.21
CA ASN A 262 -6.49 -19.66 6.59
C ASN A 262 -5.00 -19.91 6.80
N SER A 263 -4.21 -19.94 5.71
CA SER A 263 -2.80 -20.32 5.76
C SER A 263 -2.61 -21.70 6.41
N SER A 264 -3.57 -22.60 6.17
CA SER A 264 -3.64 -23.92 6.79
C SER A 264 -2.79 -24.97 6.09
N ASP A 265 -2.48 -24.78 4.81
CA ASP A 265 -1.73 -25.76 4.03
C ASP A 265 -0.23 -25.42 4.01
N ILE A 266 0.47 -25.85 5.05
CA ILE A 266 1.91 -25.60 5.24
C ILE A 266 2.73 -26.22 4.11
N GLU A 267 2.36 -27.40 3.61
CA GLU A 267 3.09 -28.07 2.52
C GLU A 267 3.02 -27.28 1.22
N LYS A 268 1.84 -26.76 0.85
CA LYS A 268 1.71 -25.90 -0.34
C LYS A 268 2.56 -24.64 -0.21
N ARG A 269 2.53 -23.99 0.96
CA ARG A 269 3.39 -22.81 1.22
C ARG A 269 4.87 -23.16 1.07
N ARG A 270 5.31 -24.28 1.66
CA ARG A 270 6.69 -24.78 1.54
C ARG A 270 7.06 -25.05 0.09
N HIS A 271 6.17 -25.64 -0.71
CA HIS A 271 6.42 -25.87 -2.13
C HIS A 271 6.62 -24.54 -2.88
N LEU A 272 5.80 -23.52 -2.60
CA LEU A 272 5.93 -22.23 -3.26
C LEU A 272 7.22 -21.53 -2.85
N VAL A 273 7.62 -21.63 -1.58
CA VAL A 273 8.93 -21.17 -1.10
C VAL A 273 10.07 -21.87 -1.83
N LYS A 274 10.01 -23.19 -2.03
CA LYS A 274 11.03 -23.92 -2.81
C LYS A 274 11.15 -23.38 -4.24
N TYR A 275 10.03 -23.03 -4.89
CA TYR A 275 10.05 -22.39 -6.20
C TYR A 275 10.66 -20.99 -6.14
N ILE A 276 10.30 -20.17 -5.15
CA ILE A 276 10.90 -18.83 -4.98
C ILE A 276 12.41 -18.96 -4.82
N ILE A 277 12.90 -19.86 -3.95
CA ILE A 277 14.33 -20.14 -3.79
C ILE A 277 14.92 -20.58 -5.13
N LYS A 278 14.31 -21.53 -5.83
CA LYS A 278 14.81 -22.00 -7.14
C LYS A 278 14.94 -20.84 -8.16
N ILE A 279 13.96 -19.94 -8.21
CA ILE A 279 13.88 -18.85 -9.18
C ILE A 279 14.84 -17.71 -8.85
N PHE A 280 14.94 -17.32 -7.57
CA PHE A 280 15.61 -16.08 -7.15
C PHE A 280 16.95 -16.30 -6.44
N LYS A 281 17.32 -17.52 -6.06
CA LYS A 281 18.59 -17.77 -5.38
C LYS A 281 19.78 -17.47 -6.30
N ASN A 282 20.74 -16.72 -5.80
CA ASN A 282 22.03 -16.51 -6.46
C ASN A 282 22.81 -17.83 -6.53
N ALA A 283 23.38 -18.13 -7.71
CA ALA A 283 24.12 -19.37 -7.98
C ALA A 283 25.29 -19.59 -7.00
N ASP A 284 25.87 -18.52 -6.46
CA ASP A 284 27.02 -18.58 -5.54
C ASP A 284 26.64 -18.99 -4.11
N ILE A 285 25.35 -18.98 -3.76
CA ILE A 285 24.88 -19.41 -2.44
C ILE A 285 24.77 -20.94 -2.44
N LYS A 286 25.46 -21.61 -1.50
CA LYS A 286 25.46 -23.08 -1.45
C LYS A 286 24.11 -23.65 -1.02
N GLU A 287 23.49 -23.12 0.02
CA GLU A 287 22.21 -23.64 0.54
C GLU A 287 21.28 -22.52 1.01
N CYS A 288 19.98 -22.65 0.67
CA CYS A 288 18.90 -21.84 1.24
C CYS A 288 17.84 -22.81 1.76
N ASN A 289 17.54 -22.77 3.06
CA ASN A 289 16.55 -23.64 3.67
C ASN A 289 15.14 -23.03 3.53
N PRO A 290 14.16 -23.75 2.94
CA PRO A 290 12.77 -23.28 2.88
C PRO A 290 12.17 -22.91 4.23
N GLU A 291 12.56 -23.59 5.31
CA GLU A 291 12.04 -23.30 6.65
C GLU A 291 12.49 -21.93 7.18
N ASP A 292 13.72 -21.51 6.86
CA ASP A 292 14.22 -20.20 7.26
C ASP A 292 13.44 -19.08 6.54
N MET A 293 13.16 -19.25 5.25
CA MET A 293 12.34 -18.31 4.49
C MET A 293 10.91 -18.24 5.02
N MET A 294 10.30 -19.39 5.34
CA MET A 294 8.98 -19.44 5.96
C MET A 294 8.98 -18.70 7.30
N ARG A 295 10.02 -18.87 8.12
CA ARG A 295 10.17 -18.15 9.40
C ARG A 295 10.22 -16.65 9.19
N PHE A 296 11.01 -16.15 8.22
CA PHE A 296 11.04 -14.73 7.91
C PHE A 296 9.69 -14.19 7.42
N LEU A 297 8.96 -14.97 6.60
CA LEU A 297 7.62 -14.57 6.14
C LEU A 297 6.58 -14.54 7.27
N ASP A 298 6.75 -15.37 8.30
CA ASP A 298 5.82 -15.50 9.42
C ASP A 298 6.09 -14.57 10.61
N MET A 299 7.32 -14.03 10.77
CA MET A 299 7.71 -13.03 11.77
C MET A 299 6.91 -11.72 11.68
#